data_AF-A0A821FY38-F1
#
_entry.id   AF-A0A821FY38-F1
#
_cell.length_a   1.000
_cell.length_b   1.000
_cell.length_c   1.000
_cell.angle_alpha   90.00
_cell.angle_beta   90.00
_cell.angle_gamma   90.00
#
_symmetry.space_group_name_H-M   'P 1'
#
loop_
_entity.id
_entity.type
_entity.pdbx_description
1 polymer ?
#
loop_
_entity_poly.entity_id
_entity_poly.type
_entity_poly.pdbx_seq_one_letter_code
_entity_poly.pdbx_strand_id
1 'polypeptide(L)'
;MTLPGVVSEDELIPISSMISSSHSLIDIIHWLELFKHYYSQVFVGKEFPKPKVILSDRAQIFLCAALKVWSNEKMHEFLDRSYRIVNGDATNEDLQLTNIHACMAHVLIDTRRTINKFIIKEYRELAIWSIALLINRCTWIEFKRNWQIICLVFLQIHLGEKHIKQKY
;
A
#
# COMPACT_ATOMS: atom_id res chain seq x y z
N MET A 1 4.47 8.91 -17.62
CA MET A 1 4.21 7.46 -17.62
C MET A 1 3.17 7.20 -16.55
N THR A 2 1.90 7.13 -16.92
CA THR A 2 0.80 6.80 -16.01
C THR A 2 0.87 5.30 -15.71
N LEU A 3 0.82 4.93 -14.43
CA LEU A 3 0.71 3.53 -14.06
C LEU A 3 -0.60 2.95 -14.66
N PRO A 4 -0.60 1.71 -15.17
CA PRO A 4 -1.83 1.08 -15.64
C PRO A 4 -2.85 1.06 -14.49
N GLY A 5 -4.04 1.64 -14.71
CA GLY A 5 -5.10 1.74 -13.70
C GLY A 5 -5.17 3.06 -12.92
N VAL A 6 -4.35 4.07 -13.27
CA VAL A 6 -4.54 5.43 -12.74
C VAL A 6 -5.63 6.11 -13.54
N VAL A 7 -6.85 6.00 -13.01
CA VAL A 7 -8.01 6.84 -13.35
C VAL A 7 -7.58 8.30 -13.24
N SER A 8 -7.92 9.15 -14.22
CA SER A 8 -7.60 10.58 -14.12
C SER A 8 -8.24 11.16 -12.85
N GLU A 9 -7.60 12.11 -12.15
CA GLU A 9 -8.20 12.68 -10.93
C GLU A 9 -9.59 13.28 -11.22
N ASP A 10 -9.81 13.76 -12.44
CA ASP A 10 -11.09 14.29 -12.94
C ASP A 10 -12.20 13.22 -13.07
N GLU A 11 -11.86 11.93 -12.97
CA GLU A 11 -12.79 10.79 -13.01
C GLU A 11 -13.06 10.20 -11.60
N LEU A 12 -12.46 10.74 -10.54
CA LEU A 12 -12.69 10.29 -9.17
C LEU A 12 -13.95 10.93 -8.58
N ILE A 13 -14.99 10.13 -8.41
CA ILE A 13 -16.24 10.56 -7.77
C ILE A 13 -16.27 10.03 -6.34
N PRO A 14 -16.42 10.89 -5.31
CA PRO A 14 -16.68 10.45 -3.95
C PRO A 14 -18.01 9.67 -3.90
N ILE A 15 -17.95 8.40 -3.54
CA ILE A 15 -19.14 7.52 -3.56
C ILE A 15 -19.79 7.33 -2.18
N SER A 16 -19.06 7.59 -1.09
CA SER A 16 -19.57 7.45 0.27
C SER A 16 -18.66 8.16 1.27
N SER A 17 -19.21 8.52 2.43
CA SER A 17 -18.48 8.97 3.60
C SER A 17 -19.09 8.36 4.87
N MET A 18 -18.25 8.12 5.87
CA MET A 18 -18.66 7.70 7.20
C MET A 18 -18.29 8.81 8.17
N ILE A 19 -19.28 9.31 8.91
CA ILE A 19 -19.07 10.25 10.02
C ILE A 19 -19.37 9.48 11.29
N SER A 20 -18.38 9.32 12.16
CA SER A 20 -18.52 8.56 13.40
C SER A 20 -17.68 9.14 14.53
N SER A 21 -18.14 8.93 15.76
CA SER A 21 -17.39 9.19 17.00
C SER A 21 -16.60 7.95 17.48
N SER A 22 -16.89 6.77 16.92
CA SER A 22 -16.16 5.52 17.18
C SER A 22 -15.72 4.85 15.86
N HIS A 23 -14.52 4.28 15.86
CA HIS A 23 -13.98 3.52 14.74
C HIS A 23 -13.72 2.08 15.18
N SER A 24 -14.74 1.40 15.70
CA SER A 24 -14.60 -0.02 16.01
C SER A 24 -14.64 -0.87 14.73
N LEU A 25 -14.14 -2.11 14.81
CA LEU A 25 -14.19 -3.03 13.67
C LEU A 25 -15.64 -3.29 13.21
N ILE A 26 -16.57 -3.39 14.16
CA ILE A 26 -17.98 -3.64 13.89
C ILE A 26 -18.61 -2.45 13.16
N ASP A 27 -18.30 -1.21 13.59
CA ASP A 27 -18.83 0.01 12.98
C ASP A 27 -18.44 0.10 11.49
N ILE A 28 -17.17 -0.17 11.18
CA ILE A 28 -16.68 -0.11 9.81
C ILE A 28 -17.27 -1.24 8.96
N ILE A 29 -17.37 -2.46 9.49
CA ILE A 29 -18.03 -3.57 8.78
C ILE A 29 -19.49 -3.21 8.47
N HIS A 30 -20.22 -2.70 9.47
CA HIS A 30 -21.61 -2.31 9.30
C HIS A 30 -21.76 -1.23 8.21
N TRP A 31 -20.91 -0.20 8.23
CA TRP A 31 -20.91 0.84 7.21
C TRP A 31 -20.67 0.29 5.80
N LEU A 32 -19.70 -0.61 5.62
CA LEU A 32 -19.40 -1.22 4.32
C LEU A 32 -20.55 -2.11 3.81
N GLU A 33 -21.21 -2.85 4.68
CA GLU A 33 -22.39 -3.65 4.32
C GLU A 33 -23.60 -2.76 3.98
N LEU A 34 -23.83 -1.68 4.73
CA LEU A 34 -24.84 -0.68 4.39
C LEU A 34 -24.57 -0.05 3.02
N PHE A 35 -23.31 0.26 2.73
CA PHE A 35 -22.91 0.78 1.42
C PHE A 35 -23.27 -0.19 0.29
N LYS A 36 -22.96 -1.50 0.43
CA LYS A 36 -23.38 -2.53 -0.55
C LYS A 36 -24.89 -2.61 -0.68
N HIS A 37 -25.61 -2.58 0.44
CA HIS A 37 -27.07 -2.62 0.47
C HIS A 37 -27.69 -1.44 -0.30
N TYR A 38 -27.27 -0.21 0.00
CA TYR A 38 -27.80 0.98 -0.67
C TYR A 38 -27.41 1.05 -2.14
N TYR A 39 -26.21 0.59 -2.51
CA TYR A 39 -25.85 0.44 -3.91
C TYR A 39 -26.86 -0.45 -4.64
N SER A 40 -27.22 -1.60 -4.07
CA SER A 40 -28.18 -2.50 -4.69
C SER A 40 -29.58 -1.90 -4.82
N GLN A 41 -29.98 -1.02 -3.90
CA GLN A 41 -31.24 -0.30 -4.02
C GLN A 41 -31.22 0.72 -5.16
N VAL A 42 -30.15 1.50 -5.28
CA VAL A 42 -30.01 2.53 -6.32
C VAL A 42 -29.90 1.90 -7.71
N PHE A 43 -29.20 0.78 -7.83
CA PHE A 43 -28.95 0.10 -9.10
C PHE A 43 -29.88 -1.10 -9.35
N VAL A 44 -31.07 -1.10 -8.75
CA VAL A 44 -32.19 -2.03 -9.01
C VAL A 44 -31.80 -3.50 -8.90
N GLY A 45 -31.35 -3.89 -7.71
CA GLY A 45 -31.02 -5.28 -7.37
C GLY A 45 -29.63 -5.75 -7.83
N LYS A 46 -28.82 -4.85 -8.40
CA LYS A 46 -27.42 -5.18 -8.73
C LYS A 46 -26.57 -5.23 -7.46
N GLU A 47 -25.85 -6.33 -7.27
CA GLU A 47 -24.85 -6.41 -6.21
C GLU A 47 -23.70 -5.44 -6.48
N PHE A 48 -23.15 -4.83 -5.42
CA PHE A 48 -21.94 -4.04 -5.55
C PHE A 48 -20.78 -4.92 -6.02
N PRO A 49 -20.07 -4.56 -7.10
CA PRO A 49 -18.99 -5.39 -7.62
C PRO A 49 -17.87 -5.50 -6.59
N LYS A 50 -17.38 -6.72 -6.36
CA LYS A 50 -16.22 -6.95 -5.49
C LYS A 50 -15.02 -6.13 -6.01
N PRO A 51 -14.43 -5.24 -5.19
CA PRO A 51 -13.27 -4.47 -5.60
C PRO A 51 -12.06 -5.41 -5.74
N LYS A 52 -11.34 -5.32 -6.86
CA LYS A 52 -10.07 -6.06 -7.02
C LYS A 52 -8.98 -5.49 -6.13
N VAL A 53 -8.96 -4.16 -5.99
CA VAL A 53 -7.95 -3.41 -5.23
C VAL A 53 -8.64 -2.40 -4.34
N ILE A 54 -8.19 -2.30 -3.10
CA ILE A 54 -8.56 -1.22 -2.16
C ILE A 54 -7.28 -0.51 -1.74
N LEU A 55 -7.26 0.82 -1.87
CA LEU A 55 -6.17 1.65 -1.39
C LEU A 55 -6.55 2.25 -0.03
N SER A 56 -5.72 2.04 0.99
CA SER A 56 -5.96 2.51 2.36
C SER A 56 -4.75 3.29 2.89
N ASP A 57 -4.99 4.27 3.75
CA ASP A 57 -3.96 4.95 4.56
C ASP A 57 -3.24 4.03 5.57
N ARG A 58 -3.62 2.74 5.62
CA ARG A 58 -3.15 1.68 6.52
C ARG A 58 -3.85 1.69 7.89
N ALA A 59 -5.02 2.30 8.01
CA ALA A 59 -5.86 2.15 9.20
C ALA A 59 -6.22 0.68 9.43
N GLN A 60 -5.60 0.04 10.42
CA GLN A 60 -5.68 -1.41 10.65
C GLN A 60 -7.12 -1.93 10.79
N ILE A 61 -7.99 -1.17 11.46
CA ILE A 61 -9.39 -1.52 11.66
C ILE A 61 -10.14 -1.55 10.31
N PHE A 62 -9.86 -0.58 9.44
CA PHE A 62 -10.42 -0.56 8.09
C PHE A 62 -9.90 -1.72 7.24
N LEU A 63 -8.60 -2.04 7.31
CA LEU A 63 -8.03 -3.19 6.59
C LEU A 63 -8.75 -4.50 6.98
N CYS A 64 -8.91 -4.74 8.28
CA CYS A 64 -9.61 -5.93 8.78
C CYS A 64 -11.09 -5.96 8.35
N ALA A 65 -11.79 -4.82 8.42
CA ALA A 65 -13.19 -4.73 7.99
C ALA A 65 -13.33 -5.03 6.49
N ALA A 66 -12.45 -4.45 5.68
CA ALA A 66 -12.42 -4.63 4.24
C ALA A 66 -12.16 -6.09 3.85
N LEU A 67 -11.14 -6.73 4.43
CA LEU A 67 -10.85 -8.14 4.21
C LEU A 67 -12.05 -9.02 4.57
N LYS A 68 -12.72 -8.71 5.68
CA LYS A 68 -13.90 -9.44 6.13
C LYS A 68 -15.07 -9.31 5.15
N VAL A 69 -15.38 -8.10 4.69
CA VAL A 69 -16.55 -7.81 3.84
C VAL A 69 -16.38 -8.34 2.42
N TRP A 70 -15.19 -8.18 1.82
CA TRP A 70 -15.00 -8.49 0.39
C TRP A 70 -14.28 -9.81 0.11
N SER A 71 -13.49 -10.32 1.04
CA SER A 71 -12.79 -11.60 0.88
C SER A 71 -13.15 -12.64 1.94
N ASN A 72 -13.88 -12.28 2.98
CA ASN A 72 -14.11 -13.11 4.17
C ASN A 72 -12.79 -13.63 4.81
N GLU A 73 -11.71 -12.86 4.69
CA GLU A 73 -10.38 -13.21 5.21
C GLU A 73 -10.07 -12.52 6.54
N LYS A 74 -9.26 -13.18 7.36
CA LYS A 74 -8.56 -12.57 8.49
C LYS A 74 -7.23 -11.98 8.02
N MET A 75 -6.66 -11.08 8.83
CA MET A 75 -5.40 -10.41 8.50
C MET A 75 -4.24 -11.39 8.24
N HIS A 76 -4.09 -12.45 9.04
CA HIS A 76 -2.99 -13.41 8.84
C HIS A 76 -3.15 -14.21 7.53
N GLU A 77 -4.37 -14.64 7.20
CA GLU A 77 -4.68 -15.31 5.93
C GLU A 77 -4.34 -14.42 4.74
N PHE A 78 -4.69 -13.13 4.83
CA PHE A 78 -4.33 -12.13 3.83
C PHE A 78 -2.81 -11.96 3.69
N LEU A 79 -2.06 -11.90 4.80
CA LEU A 79 -0.61 -11.76 4.76
C LEU A 79 0.07 -12.99 4.14
N ASP A 80 -0.37 -14.19 4.50
CA ASP A 80 0.13 -15.44 3.92
C ASP A 80 -0.16 -15.50 2.41
N ARG A 81 -1.37 -15.11 2.00
CA ARG A 81 -1.75 -14.99 0.59
C ARG A 81 -0.90 -13.96 -0.14
N SER A 82 -0.73 -12.77 0.43
CA SER A 82 0.10 -11.71 -0.15
C SER A 82 1.53 -12.20 -0.36
N TYR A 83 2.07 -12.96 0.60
CA TYR A 83 3.38 -13.58 0.50
C TYR A 83 3.47 -14.59 -0.65
N ARG A 84 2.48 -15.48 -0.81
CA ARG A 84 2.44 -16.40 -1.97
C ARG A 84 2.41 -15.66 -3.30
N ILE A 85 1.59 -14.60 -3.40
CA ILE A 85 1.49 -13.77 -4.62
C ILE A 85 2.84 -13.18 -5.01
N VAL A 86 3.56 -12.52 -4.08
CA VAL A 86 4.82 -11.84 -4.42
C VAL A 86 5.98 -12.79 -4.69
N ASN A 87 5.87 -14.06 -4.28
CA ASN A 87 6.84 -15.12 -4.59
C ASN A 87 6.51 -15.91 -5.87
N GLY A 88 5.33 -15.70 -6.46
CA GLY A 88 4.90 -16.44 -7.65
C GLY A 88 4.25 -17.81 -7.35
N ASP A 89 3.92 -18.06 -6.09
CA ASP A 89 3.29 -19.31 -5.61
C ASP A 89 1.77 -19.17 -5.44
N ALA A 90 1.15 -18.14 -6.04
CA ALA A 90 -0.27 -17.90 -5.93
C ALA A 90 -1.12 -18.89 -6.73
N THR A 91 -2.20 -19.35 -6.12
CA THR A 91 -3.25 -20.11 -6.79
C THR A 91 -4.17 -19.17 -7.59
N ASN A 92 -4.99 -19.74 -8.48
CA ASN A 92 -6.02 -18.94 -9.18
C ASN A 92 -7.02 -18.31 -8.22
N GLU A 93 -7.33 -18.99 -7.10
CA GLU A 93 -8.22 -18.49 -6.06
C GLU A 93 -7.61 -17.27 -5.35
N ASP A 94 -6.30 -17.30 -5.05
CA ASP A 94 -5.60 -16.17 -4.43
C ASP A 94 -5.73 -14.87 -5.26
N LEU A 95 -5.82 -15.01 -6.59
CA LEU A 95 -5.93 -13.90 -7.54
C LEU A 95 -7.37 -13.36 -7.72
N GLN A 96 -8.40 -14.08 -7.22
CA GLN A 96 -9.80 -13.63 -7.24
C GLN A 96 -10.20 -12.84 -5.98
N LEU A 97 -9.34 -12.83 -4.96
CA LEU A 97 -9.59 -12.12 -3.71
C LEU A 97 -9.20 -10.65 -3.80
N THR A 98 -9.87 -9.81 -3.00
CA THR A 98 -9.56 -8.38 -2.94
C THR A 98 -8.17 -8.19 -2.35
N ASN A 99 -7.35 -7.39 -3.02
CA ASN A 99 -6.03 -7.00 -2.53
C ASN A 99 -6.10 -5.60 -1.91
N ILE A 100 -5.64 -5.48 -0.67
CA ILE A 100 -5.57 -4.19 0.00
C ILE A 100 -4.12 -3.69 -0.04
N HIS A 101 -3.94 -2.50 -0.57
CA HIS A 101 -2.64 -1.85 -0.69
C HIS A 101 -2.60 -0.56 0.14
N ALA A 102 -1.40 -0.22 0.59
CA ALA A 102 -1.16 1.11 1.12
C ALA A 102 -1.33 2.14 0.01
N CYS A 103 -2.05 3.21 0.29
CA CYS A 103 -2.21 4.34 -0.59
C CYS A 103 -0.84 4.98 -0.85
N MET A 104 -0.47 5.06 -2.12
CA MET A 104 0.86 5.51 -2.53
C MET A 104 1.18 6.93 -2.04
N ALA A 105 0.19 7.83 -2.07
CA ALA A 105 0.35 9.19 -1.58
C ALA A 105 0.76 9.23 -0.10
N HIS A 106 0.10 8.43 0.74
CA HIS A 106 0.45 8.31 2.16
C HIS A 106 1.84 7.69 2.36
N VAL A 107 2.18 6.65 1.59
CA VAL A 107 3.52 6.03 1.63
C VAL A 107 4.60 7.05 1.28
N LEU A 108 4.41 7.85 0.24
CA LEU A 108 5.38 8.85 -0.21
C LEU A 108 5.51 10.01 0.80
N ILE A 109 4.41 10.48 1.38
CA ILE A 109 4.41 11.52 2.42
C ILE A 109 5.23 11.06 3.62
N ASP A 110 4.97 9.86 4.12
CA ASP A 110 5.67 9.32 5.30
C ASP A 110 7.13 9.00 5.01
N THR A 111 7.41 8.48 3.82
CA THR A 111 8.79 8.26 3.34
C THR A 111 9.56 9.58 3.33
N ARG A 112 8.98 10.63 2.73
CA ARG A 112 9.63 11.95 2.65
C ARG A 112 9.86 12.55 4.04
N ARG A 113 8.89 12.43 4.95
CA ARG A 113 9.04 12.86 6.35
C ARG A 113 10.20 12.13 7.04
N THR A 114 10.30 10.82 6.85
CA THR A 114 11.35 9.98 7.42
C THR A 114 12.73 10.36 6.86
N ILE A 115 12.85 10.49 5.54
CA ILE A 115 14.09 10.92 4.88
C ILE A 115 14.53 12.30 5.39
N ASN A 116 13.61 13.25 5.47
CA ASN A 116 13.93 14.59 5.98
C ASN A 116 14.39 14.58 7.44
N LYS A 117 13.92 13.64 8.25
CA LYS A 117 14.27 13.50 9.66
C LYS A 117 15.64 12.84 9.87
N PHE A 118 15.98 11.83 9.09
CA PHE A 118 17.14 10.97 9.36
C PHE A 118 18.28 11.08 8.35
N ILE A 119 18.04 11.62 7.15
CA ILE A 119 19.05 11.71 6.09
C ILE A 119 19.53 13.16 5.97
N ILE A 120 20.85 13.33 5.95
CA ILE A 120 21.49 14.64 5.72
C ILE A 120 21.13 15.18 4.34
N LYS A 121 21.13 16.52 4.21
CA LYS A 121 20.54 17.21 3.06
C LYS A 121 21.12 16.75 1.72
N GLU A 122 22.43 16.49 1.67
CA GLU A 122 23.14 16.09 0.45
C GLU A 122 22.64 14.76 -0.14
N TYR A 123 22.14 13.83 0.69
CA TYR A 123 21.72 12.50 0.23
C TYR A 123 20.21 12.29 0.15
N ARG A 124 19.40 13.33 0.44
CA ARG A 124 17.94 13.19 0.47
C ARG A 124 17.36 12.81 -0.88
N GLU A 125 17.86 13.41 -1.95
CA GLU A 125 17.40 13.13 -3.30
C GLU A 125 17.71 11.67 -3.70
N LEU A 126 18.95 11.23 -3.48
CA LEU A 126 19.34 9.83 -3.68
C LEU A 126 18.46 8.86 -2.87
N ALA A 127 18.15 9.20 -1.62
CA ALA A 127 17.26 8.39 -0.78
C ALA A 127 15.84 8.32 -1.34
N ILE A 128 15.27 9.43 -1.81
CA ILE A 128 13.95 9.46 -2.44
C ILE A 128 13.92 8.59 -3.69
N TRP A 129 14.91 8.73 -4.59
CA TRP A 129 15.02 7.91 -5.80
C TRP A 129 15.19 6.42 -5.49
N SER A 130 15.98 6.10 -4.46
CA SER A 130 16.17 4.71 -4.00
C SER A 130 14.87 4.10 -3.50
N ILE A 131 14.08 4.83 -2.72
CA ILE A 131 12.79 4.33 -2.25
C ILE A 131 11.78 4.22 -3.41
N ALA A 132 11.76 5.20 -4.33
CA ALA A 132 10.94 5.12 -5.53
C ALA A 132 11.28 3.86 -6.37
N LEU A 133 12.55 3.49 -6.46
CA LEU A 133 12.98 2.26 -7.14
C LEU A 133 12.38 1.00 -6.50
N LEU A 134 12.24 0.96 -5.17
CA LEU A 134 11.68 -0.18 -4.43
C LEU A 134 10.17 -0.27 -4.57
N ILE A 135 9.49 0.86 -4.42
CA ILE A 135 8.03 0.96 -4.46
C ILE A 135 7.45 0.53 -5.81
N ASN A 136 8.20 0.73 -6.90
CA ASN A 136 7.78 0.36 -8.25
C ASN A 136 8.15 -1.09 -8.64
N ARG A 137 8.45 -1.98 -7.69
CA ARG A 137 8.72 -3.41 -7.98
C ARG A 137 7.48 -4.25 -7.79
N CYS A 138 7.29 -5.20 -8.70
CA CYS A 138 6.12 -6.07 -8.70
C CYS A 138 6.42 -7.47 -8.14
N THR A 139 7.70 -7.83 -7.96
CA THR A 139 8.11 -9.14 -7.46
C THR A 139 9.03 -9.01 -6.24
N TRP A 140 8.99 -10.01 -5.37
CA TRP A 140 9.87 -10.06 -4.20
C TRP A 140 11.35 -10.14 -4.58
N ILE A 141 11.67 -10.85 -5.66
CA ILE A 141 13.05 -11.03 -6.15
C ILE A 141 13.65 -9.68 -6.57
N GLU A 142 12.92 -8.91 -7.37
CA GLU A 142 13.36 -7.58 -7.81
C GLU A 142 13.48 -6.60 -6.63
N PHE A 143 12.50 -6.62 -5.72
CA PHE A 143 12.53 -5.81 -4.51
C PHE A 143 13.79 -6.10 -3.68
N LYS A 144 14.06 -7.38 -3.39
CA LYS A 144 15.21 -7.82 -2.60
C LYS A 144 16.53 -7.44 -3.25
N ARG A 145 16.68 -7.65 -4.56
CA ARG A 145 17.89 -7.28 -5.30
C ARG A 145 18.14 -5.77 -5.23
N ASN A 146 17.12 -4.97 -5.49
CA ASN A 146 17.25 -3.51 -5.45
C ASN A 146 17.53 -3.00 -4.03
N TRP A 147 16.90 -3.60 -3.02
CA TRP A 147 17.16 -3.30 -1.62
C TRP A 147 18.63 -3.54 -1.26
N GLN A 148 19.18 -4.70 -1.65
CA GLN A 148 20.59 -5.01 -1.42
C GLN A 148 21.53 -4.00 -2.08
N ILE A 149 21.28 -3.63 -3.34
CA ILE A 149 22.08 -2.64 -4.08
C ILE A 149 22.02 -1.28 -3.37
N ILE A 150 20.83 -0.83 -2.98
CA ILE A 150 20.62 0.42 -2.25
C ILE A 150 21.41 0.41 -0.93
N CYS A 151 21.30 -0.67 -0.14
CA CYS A 151 22.06 -0.81 1.10
C CYS A 151 23.57 -0.73 0.88
N LEU A 152 24.10 -1.37 -0.17
CA LEU A 152 25.52 -1.31 -0.51
C LEU A 152 25.98 0.11 -0.88
N VAL A 153 25.20 0.83 -1.68
CA VAL A 153 25.49 2.22 -2.05
C VAL A 153 25.54 3.12 -0.81
N PHE A 154 24.52 3.07 0.05
CA PHE A 154 24.50 3.87 1.27
C PHE A 154 25.61 3.48 2.25
N LEU A 155 25.97 2.19 2.34
CA LEU A 155 27.09 1.75 3.15
C LEU A 155 28.42 2.28 2.63
N GLN A 156 28.65 2.24 1.31
CA GLN A 156 29.86 2.78 0.69
C GLN A 156 29.99 4.29 0.90
N ILE A 157 28.90 5.04 0.77
CA ILE A 157 28.86 6.47 1.06
C ILE A 157 29.29 6.72 2.51
N HIS A 158 28.68 6.02 3.47
CA HIS A 158 28.99 6.17 4.89
C HIS A 158 30.44 5.84 5.23
N LEU A 159 31.00 4.78 4.64
CA LEU A 159 32.40 4.40 4.84
C LEU A 159 33.37 5.40 4.19
N GLY A 160 33.05 5.89 2.99
CA GLY A 160 33.84 6.91 2.29
C GLY A 160 33.94 8.21 3.10
N GLU A 161 32.83 8.66 3.70
CA GLU A 161 32.84 9.85 4.56
C GLU A 161 33.70 9.66 5.82
N LYS A 162 33.67 8.47 6.44
CA LYS A 162 34.53 8.18 7.60
C LYS A 162 36.01 8.24 7.23
N HIS A 163 36.40 7.74 6.06
CA HIS A 163 37.79 7.80 5.60
C HIS A 163 38.26 9.22 5.30
N ILE A 164 37.37 10.11 4.83
CA ILE A 164 37.69 11.53 4.64
C ILE A 164 37.86 12.22 6.00
N LYS A 165 36.95 11.99 6.95
CA LYS A 165 37.01 12.59 8.30
C LYS A 165 38.18 12.11 9.18
N GLN A 166 38.83 11.00 8.84
CA GLN A 166 40.03 10.52 9.55
C GLN A 166 41.35 11.07 8.98
N LYS A 167 41.33 11.66 7.79
CA LYS A 167 42.52 12.21 7.12
C LYS A 167 42.76 13.70 7.40
N TYR A 168 41.83 14.36 8.08
CA TYR A 168 41.90 15.76 8.51
C TYR A 168 41.65 15.82 10.02
#